data_AF-A0A420TNW2-F1
#
_entry.id   AF-A0A420TNW2-F1
#
_cell.length_a   1.000
_cell.length_b   1.000
_cell.length_c   1.000
_cell.angle_alpha   90.00
_cell.angle_beta   90.00
_cell.angle_gamma   90.00
#
_symmetry.space_group_name_H-M   'P 1'
#
loop_
_entity.id
_entity.type
_entity.pdbx_description
1 polymer ?
#
loop_
_entity_poly.entity_id
_entity_poly.type
_entity_poly.pdbx_seq_one_letter_code
_entity_poly.pdbx_strand_id
1 'polypeptide(L)'
;MGMNDFSPTFTYIIQHLRALDIGFLDLIEARIRGNDDANCGGDNNVSFAVNAWGKQAPVVIIGGFNGESAQKAVDENYKDYKLAIALVTTGRATLICPSV
;
A
#
# COMPACT_ATOMS: atom_id res chain seq x y z
N MET A 1 11.60 23.25 -4.34
CA MET A 1 10.84 23.44 -3.08
C MET A 1 9.93 22.24 -2.94
N GLY A 2 10.21 21.36 -1.99
CA GLY A 2 9.41 20.16 -1.75
C GLY A 2 9.00 20.13 -0.29
N MET A 3 7.81 19.60 -0.01
CA MET A 3 7.45 19.24 1.37
C MET A 3 8.53 18.26 1.85
N ASN A 4 9.21 18.57 2.96
CA ASN A 4 10.27 17.68 3.47
C ASN A 4 9.68 16.38 4.05
N ASP A 5 8.42 16.42 4.49
CA ASP A 5 7.67 15.26 4.97
C ASP A 5 6.22 15.38 4.52
N PHE A 6 5.79 14.43 3.69
CA PHE A 6 4.42 14.36 3.16
C PHE A 6 3.47 13.57 4.07
N SER A 7 4.02 12.82 5.03
CA SER A 7 3.27 11.87 5.85
C SER A 7 2.13 12.54 6.62
N PRO A 8 2.29 13.71 7.28
CA PRO A 8 1.22 14.34 8.03
C PRO A 8 0.00 14.69 7.17
N THR A 9 0.26 15.20 5.95
CA THR A 9 -0.80 15.58 5.00
C THR A 9 -1.60 14.36 4.56
N PHE A 10 -0.93 13.27 4.17
CA PHE A 10 -1.62 12.05 3.74
C PHE A 10 -2.30 11.33 4.90
N THR A 11 -1.70 11.32 6.10
CA THR A 11 -2.36 10.77 7.30
C THR A 11 -3.67 11.48 7.59
N TYR A 12 -3.70 12.82 7.51
CA TYR A 12 -4.93 13.59 7.69
C TYR A 12 -6.00 13.17 6.67
N ILE A 13 -5.66 13.09 5.39
CA ILE A 13 -6.58 12.68 4.32
C ILE A 13 -7.12 11.26 4.59
N ILE A 14 -6.24 10.31 4.89
CA ILE A 14 -6.60 8.90 5.11
C ILE A 14 -7.54 8.74 6.30
N GLN A 15 -7.28 9.45 7.40
CA GLN A 15 -8.16 9.42 8.58
C GLN A 15 -9.57 9.93 8.26
N HIS A 16 -9.68 10.98 7.42
CA HIS A 16 -10.97 11.51 7.00
C HIS A 16 -11.67 10.58 6.01
N LEU A 17 -10.94 9.97 5.08
CA LEU A 17 -11.48 8.92 4.19
C LEU A 17 -12.00 7.73 4.99
N ARG A 18 -11.32 7.36 6.08
CA ARG A 18 -11.74 6.23 6.93
C ARG A 18 -13.07 6.52 7.62
N ALA A 19 -13.31 7.77 8.02
CA ALA A 19 -14.57 8.19 8.62
C ALA A 19 -15.76 8.12 7.66
N LEU A 20 -15.52 8.08 6.34
CA LEU A 20 -16.57 7.94 5.32
C LEU A 20 -17.01 6.49 5.07
N ASP A 21 -16.34 5.51 5.68
CA ASP A 21 -16.57 4.07 5.54
C ASP A 21 -16.63 3.57 4.08
N ILE A 22 -15.69 4.05 3.26
CA ILE A 22 -15.51 3.60 1.87
C ILE A 22 -14.92 2.18 1.81
N GLY A 23 -15.16 1.47 0.69
CA GLY A 23 -14.91 0.03 0.58
C GLY A 23 -13.44 -0.40 0.76
N PHE A 24 -12.48 0.32 0.19
CA PHE A 24 -11.05 0.03 0.35
C PHE A 24 -10.19 1.25 0.01
N LEU A 25 -8.94 1.21 0.44
CA LEU A 25 -7.90 2.18 0.05
C LEU A 25 -6.85 1.46 -0.82
N ASP A 26 -6.49 2.06 -1.96
CA ASP A 26 -5.41 1.58 -2.83
C ASP A 26 -4.16 2.45 -2.65
N LEU A 27 -3.03 1.82 -2.35
CA LEU A 27 -1.76 2.47 -2.02
C LEU A 27 -0.67 2.00 -2.97
N ILE A 28 0.07 2.96 -3.54
CA ILE A 28 1.19 2.69 -4.46
C ILE A 28 2.51 2.95 -3.74
N GLU A 29 3.42 1.99 -3.77
CA GLU A 29 4.74 2.09 -3.12
C GLU A 29 5.59 3.23 -3.69
N ALA A 30 6.39 3.85 -2.82
CA ALA A 30 7.17 5.05 -3.15
C ALA A 30 8.23 4.84 -4.24
N ARG A 31 8.64 3.59 -4.47
CA ARG A 31 9.56 3.18 -5.54
C ARG A 31 8.94 3.17 -6.93
N ILE A 32 7.64 3.44 -7.07
CA ILE A 32 6.96 3.45 -8.37
C ILE A 32 6.86 4.88 -8.89
N ARG A 33 7.39 5.12 -10.10
CA ARG A 33 7.22 6.37 -10.83
C ARG A 33 6.43 6.11 -12.12
N GLY A 34 5.12 6.30 -12.05
CA GLY A 34 4.23 5.98 -13.18
C GLY A 34 4.12 4.47 -13.36
N ASN A 35 4.67 3.94 -14.45
CA ASN A 35 4.66 2.51 -14.74
C ASN A 35 6.03 1.83 -14.54
N ASP A 36 7.03 2.58 -14.07
CA ASP A 36 8.39 2.09 -13.91
C ASP A 36 8.79 2.05 -12.43
N ASP A 37 9.52 0.99 -12.06
CA ASP A 37 10.32 1.01 -10.84
C ASP A 37 11.40 2.08 -10.97
N ALA A 38 11.49 2.95 -9.97
CA ALA A 38 12.43 4.04 -9.93
C ALA A 38 13.15 4.04 -8.58
N ASN A 39 14.41 4.50 -8.59
CA ASN A 39 15.14 4.78 -7.36
C ASN A 39 14.68 6.12 -6.75
N CYS A 40 13.37 6.23 -6.51
CA CYS A 40 12.73 7.31 -5.80
C CYS A 40 12.12 6.78 -4.51
N GLY A 41 11.82 7.66 -3.56
CA GLY A 41 11.26 7.26 -2.27
C GLY A 41 12.29 6.83 -1.21
N GLY A 42 13.49 6.39 -1.59
CA GLY A 42 14.51 5.98 -0.60
C GLY A 42 13.98 4.89 0.32
N ASP A 43 14.11 5.07 1.64
CA ASP A 43 13.57 4.14 2.64
C ASP A 43 12.06 4.34 2.94
N ASN A 44 11.41 5.28 2.25
CA ASN A 44 9.98 5.53 2.45
C ASN A 44 9.14 4.42 1.83
N ASN A 45 8.04 4.08 2.51
CA ASN A 45 7.04 3.12 2.07
C ASN A 45 5.65 3.56 2.56
N VAL A 46 4.60 2.84 2.16
CA VAL A 46 3.22 3.20 2.50
C VAL A 46 2.77 2.73 3.90
N SER A 47 3.67 2.23 4.75
CA SER A 47 3.29 1.69 6.08
C SER A 47 2.57 2.73 6.95
N PHE A 48 2.97 4.00 6.87
CA PHE A 48 2.31 5.08 7.61
C PHE A 48 0.83 5.23 7.21
N ALA A 49 0.53 5.04 5.92
CA ALA A 49 -0.81 5.11 5.36
C ALA A 49 -1.65 3.89 5.77
N VAL A 50 -1.06 2.70 5.73
CA VAL A 50 -1.71 1.45 6.19
C VAL A 50 -2.07 1.55 7.68
N ASN A 51 -1.16 2.08 8.50
CA ASN A 51 -1.40 2.30 9.93
C ASN A 51 -2.52 3.32 10.17
N ALA A 52 -2.55 4.42 9.41
CA ALA A 52 -3.60 5.43 9.50
C ALA A 52 -4.98 4.92 9.04
N TRP A 53 -5.00 4.02 8.05
CA TRP A 53 -6.23 3.38 7.54
C TRP A 53 -6.83 2.40 8.56
N GLY A 54 -5.96 1.67 9.26
CA GLY A 54 -6.31 0.79 10.36
C GLY A 54 -6.62 -0.65 9.93
N LYS A 55 -6.41 -1.58 10.88
CA LYS A 55 -6.42 -3.04 10.67
C LYS A 55 -7.74 -3.61 10.12
N GLN A 56 -8.86 -2.98 10.48
CA GLN A 56 -10.20 -3.50 10.22
C GLN A 56 -10.73 -3.23 8.80
N ALA A 57 -10.09 -2.30 8.08
CA ALA A 57 -10.54 -1.80 6.79
C ALA A 57 -9.72 -2.42 5.65
N PRO A 58 -10.36 -2.83 4.53
CA PRO A 58 -9.63 -3.39 3.41
C PRO A 58 -8.64 -2.39 2.79
N VAL A 59 -7.42 -2.83 2.53
CA VAL A 59 -6.37 -2.05 1.85
C VAL A 59 -5.70 -2.88 0.78
N VAL A 60 -5.38 -2.26 -0.34
CA VAL A 60 -4.60 -2.84 -1.44
C VAL A 60 -3.27 -2.11 -1.52
N ILE A 61 -2.17 -2.85 -1.59
CA ILE A 61 -0.84 -2.26 -1.86
C ILE A 61 -0.32 -2.78 -3.21
N ILE A 62 0.22 -1.85 -4.00
CA ILE A 62 0.76 -2.10 -5.33
C ILE A 62 2.15 -1.48 -5.45
N GLY A 63 3.06 -2.18 -6.14
CA GLY A 63 4.33 -1.58 -6.58
C GLY A 63 5.54 -2.47 -6.33
N GLY A 64 6.10 -3.04 -7.41
CA GLY A 64 7.37 -3.76 -7.42
C GLY A 64 7.37 -5.09 -6.64
N PHE A 65 6.20 -5.59 -6.25
CA PHE A 65 6.09 -6.89 -5.58
C PHE A 65 6.22 -8.02 -6.60
N ASN A 66 6.86 -9.10 -6.16
CA ASN A 66 6.81 -10.42 -6.77
C ASN A 66 6.09 -11.39 -5.81
N GLY A 67 5.86 -12.65 -6.21
CA GLY A 67 5.12 -13.61 -5.40
C GLY A 67 5.68 -13.79 -3.98
N GLU A 68 7.00 -13.92 -3.84
CA GLU A 68 7.66 -14.12 -2.54
C GLU A 68 7.56 -12.88 -1.64
N SER A 69 7.87 -11.70 -2.18
CA SER A 69 7.79 -10.45 -1.41
C SER A 69 6.35 -10.07 -1.05
N ALA A 70 5.38 -10.40 -1.90
CA ALA A 70 3.96 -10.22 -1.60
C ALA A 70 3.51 -11.13 -0.46
N GLN A 71 3.89 -12.42 -0.52
CA GLN A 71 3.58 -13.37 0.53
C GLN A 71 4.18 -12.92 1.87
N LYS A 72 5.46 -12.54 1.87
CA LYS A 72 6.11 -11.99 3.07
C LYS A 72 5.41 -10.75 3.62
N ALA A 73 4.98 -9.84 2.75
CA ALA A 73 4.28 -8.63 3.17
C ALA A 73 2.95 -8.96 3.88
N VAL A 74 2.19 -9.93 3.36
CA VAL A 74 0.92 -10.37 3.95
C VAL A 74 1.15 -11.16 5.25
N ASP A 75 2.04 -12.15 5.22
CA ASP A 75 2.20 -13.13 6.30
C ASP A 75 3.01 -12.58 7.49
N GLU A 76 3.93 -11.65 7.24
CA GLU A 76 4.83 -11.11 8.27
C GLU A 76 4.53 -9.65 8.58
N ASN A 77 4.59 -8.77 7.58
CA ASN A 77 4.57 -7.32 7.81
C ASN A 77 3.17 -6.79 8.17
N TYR A 78 2.14 -7.34 7.54
CA TYR A 78 0.76 -6.86 7.66
C TYR A 78 -0.23 -7.94 8.09
N LYS A 79 0.24 -8.96 8.81
CA LYS A 79 -0.55 -10.13 9.25
C LYS A 79 -1.88 -9.82 9.95
N ASP A 80 -1.98 -8.69 10.63
CA ASP A 80 -3.19 -8.29 11.36
C ASP A 80 -4.12 -7.36 10.55
N TYR A 81 -3.74 -7.02 9.31
CA TYR A 81 -4.48 -6.08 8.46
C TYR A 81 -5.30 -6.85 7.42
N LYS A 82 -6.48 -6.33 7.07
CA LYS A 82 -7.22 -6.79 5.89
C LYS A 82 -6.56 -6.26 4.63
N LEU A 83 -5.45 -6.89 4.25
CA LEU A 83 -4.56 -6.41 3.21
C LEU A 83 -4.49 -7.38 2.04
N ALA A 84 -4.54 -6.83 0.83
CA ALA A 84 -4.23 -7.54 -0.40
C ALA A 84 -3.02 -6.89 -1.09
N ILE A 85 -2.18 -7.70 -1.72
CA ILE A 85 -1.11 -7.22 -2.60
C ILE A 85 -1.55 -7.45 -4.04
N ALA A 86 -1.55 -6.38 -4.85
CA ALA A 86 -1.75 -6.52 -6.29
C ALA A 86 -0.41 -6.67 -7.01
N LEU A 87 -0.28 -7.77 -7.75
CA LEU A 87 0.88 -7.99 -8.61
C LEU A 87 0.57 -7.51 -10.01
N VAL A 88 1.49 -6.74 -10.60
CA VAL A 88 1.41 -6.28 -11.98
C VAL A 88 2.62 -6.82 -12.72
N THR A 89 2.46 -7.94 -13.42
CA THR A 89 3.55 -8.56 -14.19
C THR A 89 3.53 -8.17 -15.67
N THR A 90 2.39 -7.67 -16.18
CA THR A 90 2.23 -7.02 -17.50
C THR A 90 0.74 -6.69 -17.69
N GLY A 91 0.34 -5.41 -17.64
CA GLY A 91 -0.98 -4.92 -18.10
C GLY A 91 -2.27 -5.47 -17.46
N ARG A 92 -2.20 -6.49 -16.58
CA ARG A 92 -3.34 -7.04 -15.84
C ARG A 92 -2.94 -7.23 -14.37
N ALA A 93 -3.71 -6.64 -13.47
CA ALA A 93 -3.54 -6.80 -12.04
C ALA A 93 -4.06 -8.18 -11.62
N THR A 94 -3.21 -8.96 -10.96
CA THR A 94 -3.61 -10.22 -10.30
C THR A 94 -3.64 -9.96 -8.79
N LEU A 95 -4.81 -10.08 -8.19
CA LEU A 95 -5.01 -10.01 -6.74
C LEU A 95 -4.62 -11.37 -6.14
N ILE A 96 -3.61 -11.39 -5.27
CA ILE A 96 -3.33 -12.55 -4.41
C ILE A 96 -4.09 -12.33 -3.11
N CYS A 97 -5.13 -13.12 -2.90
CA CYS A 97 -5.83 -13.21 -1.61
C CYS A 97 -5.16 -14.32 -0.78
N PRO A 98 -4.70 -14.06 0.45
CA PRO A 98 -4.22 -15.13 1.32
C PRO A 98 -5.36 -16.13 1.58
N SER A 99 -5.07 -17.40 1.33
CA SER A 99 -5.99 -18.52 1.51
C SER A 99 -6.46 -18.62 2.96
N VAL A 100 -7.78 -18.71 3.12
CA VAL A 100 -8.49 -19.08 4.35
C VAL A 100 -8.16 -20.50 4.77
#